data_AF-A0A917XKU3-F1
#
_entry.id   AF-A0A917XKU3-F1
#
_cell.length_a   1.000
_cell.length_b   1.000
_cell.length_c   1.000
_cell.angle_alpha   90.00
_cell.angle_beta   90.00
_cell.angle_gamma   90.00
#
_symmetry.space_group_name_H-M   'P 1'
#
loop_
_entity.id
_entity.type
_entity.pdbx_description
1 polymer ?
#
loop_
_entity_poly.entity_id
_entity_poly.type
_entity_poly.pdbx_seq_one_letter_code
_entity_poly.pdbx_strand_id
1 'polypeptide(L)'
;MSARIRTQEQIAARVKALESMLIEQGIMTTQAIDRMVEIYEHEVGPQLGAKVVAKAWSDPRFKARLVEDASEACKELGISGLQGEDMVVVQNTDTVHNIIVCTLCSCYPWPVLGLPPNWYKDPQYRAAITREPRKVLHDSFDFTVPEDVEVRVWDSSSEMRYWVLPQRPGGTEGWTEERLAELVTRDSMIGVGPVAAVAS
;
A
#
# COMPACT_ATOMS: atom_id res chain seq x y z
N MET A 1 11.01 -21.96 21.98
CA MET A 1 10.54 -22.84 20.88
C MET A 1 11.37 -22.55 19.64
N SER A 2 12.33 -23.41 19.30
CA SER A 2 13.10 -23.27 18.06
C SER A 2 12.22 -23.72 16.89
N ALA A 3 11.54 -22.79 16.24
CA ALA A 3 10.83 -23.09 15.00
C ALA A 3 11.87 -23.44 13.93
N ARG A 4 11.96 -24.72 13.55
CA ARG A 4 12.69 -25.10 12.34
C ARG A 4 12.04 -24.37 11.16
N ILE A 5 12.77 -23.43 10.57
CA ILE A 5 12.37 -22.81 9.30
C ILE A 5 12.25 -23.95 8.29
N ARG A 6 11.05 -24.13 7.71
CA ARG A 6 10.80 -25.17 6.71
C ARG A 6 11.58 -24.83 5.45
N THR A 7 12.16 -25.84 4.79
CA THR A 7 12.85 -25.63 3.51
C THR A 7 11.84 -25.30 2.42
N GLN A 8 12.28 -24.63 1.35
CA GLN A 8 11.43 -24.35 0.18
C GLN A 8 10.84 -25.64 -0.41
N GLU A 9 11.65 -26.72 -0.48
CA GLU A 9 11.19 -28.04 -0.92
C GLU A 9 10.07 -28.60 -0.04
N GLN A 10 10.19 -28.47 1.29
CA GLN A 10 9.16 -28.91 2.22
C GLN A 10 7.86 -28.12 2.07
N ILE A 11 7.96 -26.80 1.82
CA ILE A 11 6.80 -25.94 1.59
C ILE A 11 6.12 -26.32 0.28
N ALA A 12 6.89 -26.42 -0.82
CA ALA A 12 6.38 -26.77 -2.14
C ALA A 12 5.66 -28.13 -2.14
N ALA A 13 6.25 -29.15 -1.50
CA ALA A 13 5.62 -30.47 -1.39
C ALA A 13 4.28 -30.43 -0.64
N ARG A 14 4.21 -29.66 0.46
CA ARG A 14 2.97 -29.52 1.25
C ARG A 14 1.90 -28.73 0.52
N VAL A 15 2.26 -27.64 -0.15
CA VAL A 15 1.33 -26.83 -0.95
C VAL A 15 0.75 -27.66 -2.09
N LYS A 16 1.60 -28.40 -2.83
CA LYS A 16 1.15 -29.27 -3.92
C LYS A 16 0.19 -30.38 -3.46
N ALA A 17 0.45 -30.96 -2.29
CA ALA A 17 -0.44 -31.96 -1.72
C ALA A 17 -1.81 -31.37 -1.31
N LEU A 18 -1.83 -30.16 -0.73
CA LEU A 18 -3.08 -29.47 -0.42
C LEU A 18 -3.83 -29.07 -1.69
N GLU A 19 -3.12 -28.53 -2.68
CA GLU A 19 -3.66 -28.16 -3.99
C GLU A 19 -4.38 -29.33 -4.65
N SER A 20 -3.73 -30.50 -4.73
CA SER A 20 -4.34 -31.69 -5.34
C SER A 20 -5.63 -32.12 -4.63
N MET A 21 -5.63 -32.12 -3.29
CA MET A 21 -6.81 -32.48 -2.50
C MET A 21 -7.98 -31.51 -2.74
N LEU A 22 -7.73 -30.20 -2.81
CA LEU A 22 -8.78 -29.20 -3.04
C LEU A 22 -9.33 -29.26 -4.47
N ILE A 23 -8.48 -29.59 -5.45
CA ILE A 23 -8.90 -29.84 -6.83
C ILE A 23 -9.75 -31.11 -6.92
N GLU A 24 -9.33 -32.21 -6.30
CA GLU A 24 -10.09 -33.47 -6.26
C GLU A 24 -11.46 -33.31 -5.60
N GLN A 25 -11.57 -32.44 -4.59
CA GLN A 25 -12.84 -32.08 -3.95
C GLN A 25 -13.74 -31.18 -4.81
N GLY A 26 -13.25 -30.66 -5.94
CA GLY A 26 -14.00 -29.79 -6.85
C GLY A 26 -14.22 -28.37 -6.34
N ILE A 27 -13.49 -27.92 -5.32
CA ILE A 27 -13.63 -26.58 -4.72
C ILE A 27 -12.57 -25.58 -5.20
N MET A 28 -11.60 -26.04 -6.00
CA MET A 28 -10.54 -25.23 -6.59
C MET A 28 -10.17 -25.75 -7.98
N THR A 29 -9.74 -24.86 -8.87
CA THR A 29 -9.22 -25.21 -10.20
C THR A 29 -7.92 -24.48 -10.46
N THR A 30 -7.06 -25.05 -11.31
CA THR A 30 -5.83 -24.38 -11.76
C THR A 30 -6.13 -23.06 -12.45
N GLN A 31 -7.19 -23.00 -13.26
CA GLN A 31 -7.63 -21.77 -13.93
C GLN A 31 -7.99 -20.66 -12.94
N ALA A 32 -8.60 -20.99 -11.80
CA ALA A 32 -8.91 -19.99 -10.76
C ALA A 32 -7.63 -19.47 -10.08
N ILE A 33 -6.64 -20.34 -9.86
CA ILE A 33 -5.33 -19.96 -9.33
C ILE A 33 -4.61 -19.03 -10.32
N ASP A 34 -4.53 -19.43 -11.60
CA ASP A 34 -3.90 -18.65 -12.66
C ASP A 34 -4.56 -17.28 -12.80
N ARG A 35 -5.91 -17.21 -12.70
CA ARG A 35 -6.62 -15.92 -12.74
C ARG A 35 -6.23 -15.01 -11.58
N MET A 36 -6.08 -15.53 -10.37
CA MET A 36 -5.66 -14.73 -9.21
C MET A 36 -4.23 -14.23 -9.36
N VAL A 37 -3.32 -15.05 -9.91
CA VAL A 37 -1.95 -14.64 -10.21
C VAL A 37 -1.95 -13.50 -11.23
N GLU A 38 -2.66 -13.66 -12.36
CA GLU A 38 -2.77 -12.65 -13.41
C GLU A 38 -3.24 -11.28 -12.87
N ILE A 39 -4.29 -11.28 -12.04
CA ILE A 39 -4.83 -10.05 -11.44
C ILE A 39 -3.75 -9.28 -10.68
N TYR A 40 -3.01 -9.94 -9.79
CA TYR A 40 -2.11 -9.24 -8.87
C TYR A 40 -0.67 -9.10 -9.40
N GLU A 41 -0.29 -9.84 -10.44
CA GLU A 41 1.00 -9.64 -11.12
C GLU A 41 0.93 -8.59 -12.24
N HIS A 42 -0.24 -8.40 -12.87
CA HIS A 42 -0.34 -7.58 -14.09
C HIS A 42 -1.43 -6.50 -14.06
N GLU A 43 -2.55 -6.69 -13.35
CA GLU A 43 -3.67 -5.74 -13.39
C GLU A 43 -3.66 -4.76 -12.20
N VAL A 44 -3.51 -5.27 -10.98
CA VAL A 44 -3.71 -4.53 -9.72
C VAL A 44 -2.37 -4.29 -9.03
N GLY A 45 -1.98 -3.02 -8.93
CA GLY A 45 -0.72 -2.60 -8.32
C GLY A 45 -0.68 -1.10 -8.01
N PRO A 46 0.46 -0.60 -7.50
CA PRO A 46 0.62 0.78 -7.03
C PRO A 46 0.44 1.83 -8.14
N GLN A 47 0.51 1.45 -9.42
CA GLN A 47 0.16 2.33 -10.53
C GLN A 47 -1.29 2.84 -10.48
N LEU A 48 -2.20 2.11 -9.82
CA LEU A 48 -3.59 2.53 -9.65
C LEU A 48 -3.69 3.65 -8.60
N GLY A 49 -3.09 3.48 -7.43
CA GLY A 49 -2.99 4.52 -6.42
C GLY A 49 -2.26 5.77 -6.91
N ALA A 50 -1.21 5.61 -7.72
CA ALA A 50 -0.48 6.73 -8.32
C ALA A 50 -1.39 7.62 -9.20
N LYS A 51 -2.31 7.03 -9.97
CA LYS A 51 -3.31 7.79 -10.75
C LYS A 51 -4.24 8.60 -9.86
N VAL A 52 -4.70 8.00 -8.76
CA VAL A 52 -5.58 8.69 -7.80
C VAL A 52 -4.85 9.87 -7.15
N VAL A 53 -3.59 9.68 -6.73
CA VAL A 53 -2.75 10.76 -6.15
C VAL A 53 -2.51 11.88 -7.15
N ALA A 54 -2.12 11.56 -8.38
CA ALA A 54 -1.87 12.54 -9.43
C ALA A 54 -3.12 13.38 -9.76
N LYS A 55 -4.30 12.73 -9.80
CA LYS A 55 -5.58 13.42 -9.95
C LYS A 55 -5.87 14.32 -8.76
N ALA A 56 -5.66 13.86 -7.52
CA ALA A 56 -5.86 14.68 -6.33
C ALA A 56 -4.90 15.89 -6.26
N TRP A 57 -3.69 15.76 -6.81
CA TRP A 57 -2.77 16.88 -6.93
C TRP A 57 -3.17 17.91 -8.00
N SER A 58 -3.94 17.50 -9.02
CA SER A 58 -4.32 18.32 -10.17
C SER A 58 -5.75 18.88 -10.08
N ASP A 59 -6.64 18.21 -9.37
CA ASP A 59 -8.04 18.58 -9.19
C ASP A 59 -8.38 18.72 -7.69
N PRO A 60 -8.42 19.96 -7.17
CA PRO A 60 -8.78 20.22 -5.77
C PRO A 60 -10.18 19.73 -5.38
N ARG A 61 -11.13 19.64 -6.33
CA ARG A 61 -12.48 19.13 -6.04
C ARG A 61 -12.47 17.62 -5.89
N PHE A 62 -11.71 16.92 -6.74
CA PHE A 62 -11.49 15.48 -6.57
C PHE A 62 -10.78 15.19 -5.25
N LYS A 63 -9.73 15.97 -4.92
CA LYS A 63 -9.04 15.84 -3.63
C LYS A 63 -9.98 15.97 -2.44
N ALA A 64 -10.89 16.94 -2.46
CA ALA A 64 -11.87 17.11 -1.38
C ALA A 64 -12.74 15.86 -1.22
N ARG A 65 -13.27 15.30 -2.32
CA ARG A 65 -14.04 14.04 -2.30
C ARG A 65 -13.22 12.85 -1.84
N LEU A 66 -11.97 12.74 -2.28
CA LEU A 66 -11.06 11.67 -1.87
C LEU A 66 -10.79 11.68 -0.36
N VAL A 67 -10.64 12.86 0.23
CA VAL A 67 -10.42 13.02 1.68
C VAL A 67 -11.70 12.76 2.48
N GLU A 68 -12.87 13.07 1.93
CA GLU A 68 -14.16 12.81 2.55
C GLU A 68 -14.53 11.32 2.50
N ASP A 69 -14.38 10.67 1.33
CA ASP A 69 -14.67 9.26 1.10
C ASP A 69 -13.75 8.70 0.00
N ALA A 70 -12.68 8.01 0.40
CA ALA A 70 -11.71 7.48 -0.54
C ALA A 70 -12.25 6.27 -1.33
N SER A 71 -13.20 5.51 -0.76
CA SER A 71 -13.84 4.40 -1.47
C SER A 71 -14.64 4.91 -2.67
N GLU A 72 -15.50 5.89 -2.45
CA GLU A 72 -16.33 6.45 -3.53
C GLU A 72 -15.52 7.24 -4.55
N ALA A 73 -14.54 8.04 -4.10
CA ALA A 73 -13.68 8.79 -5.02
C ALA A 73 -12.82 7.87 -5.91
N CYS A 74 -12.30 6.75 -5.37
CA CYS A 74 -11.55 5.78 -6.18
C CYS A 74 -12.44 5.09 -7.23
N LYS A 75 -13.74 4.87 -6.94
CA LYS A 75 -14.70 4.30 -7.91
C LYS A 75 -14.90 5.20 -9.13
N GLU A 76 -14.76 6.52 -9.00
CA GLU A 76 -14.80 7.44 -10.15
C GLU A 76 -13.73 7.10 -11.21
N LEU A 77 -12.64 6.46 -10.80
CA LEU A 77 -11.55 6.01 -11.67
C LEU A 77 -11.59 4.50 -11.99
N GLY A 78 -12.68 3.82 -11.62
CA GLY A 78 -12.83 2.37 -11.77
C GLY A 78 -11.95 1.56 -10.82
N ILE A 79 -11.50 2.14 -9.70
CA ILE A 79 -10.64 1.47 -8.72
C ILE A 79 -11.48 1.12 -7.49
N SER A 80 -11.69 -0.17 -7.27
CA SER A 80 -12.39 -0.72 -6.11
C SER A 80 -12.13 -2.23 -6.00
N GLY A 81 -12.56 -2.86 -4.91
CA GLY A 81 -12.61 -4.31 -4.81
C GLY A 81 -12.04 -4.86 -3.51
N LEU A 82 -11.54 -6.09 -3.59
CA LEU A 82 -11.11 -6.90 -2.46
C LEU A 82 -10.04 -6.19 -1.62
N GLN A 83 -10.19 -6.20 -0.29
CA GLN A 83 -9.26 -5.56 0.65
C GLN A 83 -9.12 -4.04 0.44
N GLY A 84 -10.17 -3.40 -0.06
CA GLY A 84 -10.31 -1.96 -0.21
C GLY A 84 -11.77 -1.56 -0.39
N GLU A 85 -12.66 -2.31 0.26
CA GLU A 85 -14.10 -2.05 0.33
C GLU A 85 -14.34 -0.72 1.07
N ASP A 86 -13.62 -0.52 2.18
CA ASP A 86 -13.67 0.66 3.03
C ASP A 86 -12.28 1.32 3.12
N MET A 87 -12.01 2.29 2.24
CA MET A 87 -10.73 3.00 2.17
C MET A 87 -10.82 4.37 2.82
N VAL A 88 -9.74 4.76 3.50
CA VAL A 88 -9.55 6.12 4.03
C VAL A 88 -8.19 6.61 3.57
N VAL A 89 -8.18 7.76 2.89
CA VAL A 89 -6.93 8.42 2.56
C VAL A 89 -6.55 9.35 3.71
N VAL A 90 -5.27 9.33 4.11
CA VAL A 90 -4.73 10.22 5.15
C VAL A 90 -3.71 11.15 4.50
N GLN A 91 -3.92 12.45 4.63
CA GLN A 91 -3.17 13.44 3.86
C GLN A 91 -1.90 13.88 4.60
N ASN A 92 -0.75 13.81 3.92
CA ASN A 92 0.46 14.48 4.39
C ASN A 92 0.37 16.00 4.17
N THR A 93 0.91 16.75 5.12
CA THR A 93 0.95 18.22 5.14
C THR A 93 2.30 18.68 5.69
N ASP A 94 2.57 19.98 5.62
CA ASP A 94 3.82 20.56 6.14
C ASP A 94 4.02 20.30 7.64
N THR A 95 2.97 19.96 8.38
CA THR A 95 3.02 19.73 9.83
C THR A 95 2.64 18.31 10.24
N VAL A 96 2.22 17.44 9.32
CA VAL A 96 1.78 16.07 9.62
C VAL A 96 2.25 15.10 8.54
N HIS A 97 2.97 14.05 8.96
CA HIS A 97 3.35 12.91 8.14
C HIS A 97 2.63 11.64 8.62
N ASN A 98 1.97 10.93 7.71
CA ASN A 98 1.21 9.73 8.01
C ASN A 98 1.98 8.48 7.55
N ILE A 99 1.80 7.39 8.29
CA ILE A 99 2.37 6.07 7.99
C ILE A 99 1.30 5.02 8.28
N ILE A 100 1.14 4.00 7.43
CA ILE A 100 0.20 2.89 7.66
C ILE A 100 0.90 1.62 8.14
N VAL A 101 0.24 0.84 8.96
CA VAL A 101 0.69 -0.49 9.41
C VAL A 101 -0.50 -1.41 9.66
N CYS A 102 -0.26 -2.71 9.67
CA CYS A 102 -1.14 -3.68 10.32
C CYS A 102 -0.34 -4.47 11.34
N THR A 103 -0.41 -4.07 12.61
CA THR A 103 0.39 -4.72 13.67
C THR A 103 -0.01 -6.19 13.87
N LEU A 104 -1.29 -6.51 13.68
CA LEU A 104 -1.85 -7.83 13.94
C LEU A 104 -1.57 -8.86 12.84
N CYS A 105 -1.49 -8.45 11.58
CA CYS A 105 -1.24 -9.37 10.46
C CYS A 105 -0.56 -8.70 9.26
N SER A 106 -1.33 -8.20 8.30
CA SER A 106 -0.85 -7.73 7.00
C SER A 106 -1.92 -6.97 6.20
N CYS A 107 -2.95 -6.42 6.85
CA CYS A 107 -4.00 -5.64 6.19
C CYS A 107 -3.39 -4.51 5.34
N TYR A 108 -3.88 -4.37 4.11
CA TYR A 108 -3.27 -3.51 3.10
C TYR A 108 -4.29 -3.16 2.00
N PRO A 109 -4.27 -1.94 1.43
CA PRO A 109 -5.29 -1.47 0.48
C PRO A 109 -5.03 -2.00 -0.94
N TRP A 110 -5.42 -3.25 -1.21
CA TRP A 110 -5.06 -3.93 -2.47
C TRP A 110 -5.52 -3.20 -3.74
N PRO A 111 -6.72 -2.60 -3.83
CA PRO A 111 -7.17 -1.97 -5.08
C PRO A 111 -6.27 -0.82 -5.55
N VAL A 112 -5.60 -0.11 -4.62
CA VAL A 112 -4.72 1.02 -4.94
C VAL A 112 -3.24 0.67 -4.90
N LEU A 113 -2.82 -0.36 -4.15
CA LEU A 113 -1.40 -0.68 -3.94
C LEU A 113 -0.97 -2.09 -4.35
N GLY A 114 -1.90 -2.95 -4.76
CA GLY A 114 -1.66 -4.38 -4.99
C GLY A 114 -1.33 -5.14 -3.70
N LEU A 115 -0.72 -6.31 -3.84
CA LEU A 115 -0.30 -7.10 -2.67
C LEU A 115 0.88 -6.44 -1.93
N PRO A 116 0.90 -6.47 -0.59
CA PRO A 116 1.95 -5.81 0.19
C PRO A 116 3.33 -6.46 0.00
N PRO A 117 4.41 -5.66 0.01
CA PRO A 117 5.77 -6.19 0.02
C PRO A 117 6.02 -7.02 1.29
N ASN A 118 6.98 -7.95 1.23
CA ASN A 118 7.26 -8.85 2.35
C ASN A 118 7.62 -8.10 3.64
N TRP A 119 8.46 -7.07 3.56
CA TRP A 119 8.87 -6.29 4.73
C TRP A 119 7.69 -5.68 5.50
N TYR A 120 6.58 -5.33 4.82
CA TYR A 120 5.39 -4.77 5.46
C TYR A 120 4.66 -5.83 6.30
N LYS A 121 4.67 -7.08 5.83
CA LYS A 121 4.04 -8.24 6.50
C LYS A 121 4.93 -8.80 7.62
N ASP A 122 6.22 -8.54 7.54
CA ASP A 122 7.21 -9.09 8.45
C ASP A 122 7.13 -8.44 9.85
N PRO A 123 7.41 -9.21 10.93
CA PRO A 123 7.29 -8.71 12.30
C PRO A 123 8.17 -7.48 12.61
N GLN A 124 9.29 -7.33 11.92
CA GLN A 124 10.28 -6.27 12.16
C GLN A 124 9.65 -4.88 11.95
N TYR A 125 9.01 -4.66 10.80
CA TYR A 125 8.31 -3.41 10.51
C TYR A 125 7.13 -3.22 11.47
N ARG A 126 6.27 -4.24 11.55
CA ARG A 126 4.99 -4.19 12.28
C ARG A 126 5.15 -3.91 13.77
N ALA A 127 6.18 -4.48 14.41
CA ALA A 127 6.42 -4.28 15.83
C ALA A 127 7.12 -2.94 16.15
N ALA A 128 7.94 -2.42 15.23
CA ALA A 128 8.77 -1.25 15.49
C ALA A 128 8.09 0.07 15.11
N ILE A 129 7.34 0.09 14.00
CA ILE A 129 6.83 1.34 13.41
C ILE A 129 5.84 2.09 14.32
N THR A 130 5.08 1.39 15.16
CA THR A 130 4.18 2.01 16.14
C THR A 130 4.88 2.54 17.39
N ARG A 131 6.13 2.11 17.65
CA ARG A 131 6.89 2.48 18.86
C ARG A 131 7.91 3.58 18.58
N GLU A 132 8.67 3.46 17.49
CA GLU A 132 9.77 4.36 17.14
C GLU A 132 9.71 4.75 15.65
N PRO A 133 8.60 5.35 15.16
CA PRO A 133 8.36 5.53 13.73
C PRO A 133 9.49 6.31 13.02
N ARG A 134 9.95 7.43 13.59
CA ARG A 134 11.03 8.24 13.01
C ARG A 134 12.33 7.45 12.85
N LYS A 135 12.66 6.62 13.83
CA LYS A 135 13.87 5.79 13.80
C LYS A 135 13.76 4.71 12.73
N VAL A 136 12.59 4.06 12.61
CA VAL A 136 12.36 3.06 11.55
C VAL A 136 12.48 3.71 10.16
N LEU A 137 11.88 4.88 9.95
CA LEU A 137 12.00 5.62 8.69
C LEU A 137 13.45 5.95 8.35
N HIS A 138 14.21 6.46 9.32
CA HIS A 138 15.63 6.78 9.14
C HIS A 138 16.45 5.52 8.85
N ASP A 139 16.40 4.52 9.72
CA ASP A 139 17.31 3.36 9.68
C ASP A 139 17.00 2.37 8.55
N SER A 140 15.72 2.22 8.18
CA SER A 140 15.27 1.19 7.22
C SER A 140 14.90 1.73 5.84
N PHE A 141 14.56 3.02 5.74
CA PHE A 141 14.07 3.63 4.50
C PHE A 141 14.87 4.87 4.06
N ASP A 142 15.94 5.22 4.79
CA ASP A 142 16.74 6.43 4.52
C ASP A 142 15.88 7.69 4.41
N PHE A 143 14.83 7.77 5.23
CA PHE A 143 13.85 8.84 5.19
C PHE A 143 13.73 9.52 6.55
N THR A 144 14.11 10.80 6.59
CA THR A 144 14.08 11.60 7.81
C THR A 144 12.90 12.57 7.77
N VAL A 145 11.98 12.40 8.73
CA VAL A 145 10.90 13.37 8.97
C VAL A 145 11.36 14.37 10.03
N PRO A 146 11.31 15.70 9.76
CA PRO A 146 11.73 16.73 10.71
C PRO A 146 11.06 16.61 12.09
N GLU A 147 11.77 17.00 13.15
CA GLU A 147 11.31 16.82 14.54
C GLU A 147 10.00 17.58 14.84
N ASP A 148 9.79 18.71 14.19
CA ASP A 148 8.63 19.60 14.32
C ASP A 148 7.40 19.14 13.51
N VAL A 149 7.55 18.17 12.61
CA VAL A 149 6.44 17.57 11.84
C VAL A 149 5.84 16.40 12.63
N GLU A 150 4.56 16.46 13.00
CA GLU A 150 3.87 15.37 13.71
C GLU A 150 3.89 14.07 12.88
N VAL A 151 4.17 12.92 13.49
CA VAL A 151 4.08 11.61 12.83
C VAL A 151 2.87 10.84 13.35
N ARG A 152 1.94 10.50 12.45
CA ARG A 152 0.74 9.71 12.74
C ARG A 152 0.85 8.32 12.15
N VAL A 153 0.83 7.31 13.01
CA VAL A 153 0.84 5.90 12.60
C VAL A 153 -0.58 5.36 12.65
N TRP A 154 -1.07 4.85 11.52
CA TRP A 154 -2.41 4.31 11.34
C TRP A 154 -2.37 2.79 11.37
N ASP A 155 -2.78 2.21 12.49
CA ASP A 155 -2.87 0.75 12.63
C ASP A 155 -4.22 0.22 12.15
N SER A 156 -4.18 -0.53 11.06
CA SER A 156 -5.34 -1.16 10.41
C SER A 156 -5.81 -2.39 11.18
N SER A 157 -6.49 -2.11 12.30
CA SER A 157 -7.06 -3.10 13.24
C SER A 157 -8.50 -3.53 12.90
N SER A 158 -9.09 -2.98 11.85
CA SER A 158 -10.43 -3.32 11.33
C SER A 158 -10.39 -3.47 9.81
N GLU A 159 -11.55 -3.58 9.15
CA GLU A 159 -11.65 -3.59 7.69
C GLU A 159 -11.39 -2.22 7.04
N MET A 160 -11.23 -1.14 7.82
CA MET A 160 -10.78 0.15 7.29
C MET A 160 -9.35 0.02 6.72
N ARG A 161 -9.16 0.45 5.48
CA ARG A 161 -7.89 0.40 4.76
C ARG A 161 -7.35 1.81 4.57
N TYR A 162 -6.41 2.17 5.44
CA TYR A 162 -5.71 3.43 5.35
C TYR A 162 -4.66 3.40 4.23
N TRP A 163 -4.48 4.54 3.57
CA TRP A 163 -3.36 4.80 2.66
C TRP A 163 -3.04 6.29 2.60
N VAL A 164 -1.82 6.62 2.23
CA VAL A 164 -1.30 7.99 2.34
C VAL A 164 -1.50 8.74 1.03
N LEU A 165 -2.04 9.95 1.10
CA LEU A 165 -1.94 10.95 0.04
C LEU A 165 -0.67 11.78 0.30
N PRO A 166 0.45 11.50 -0.40
CA PRO A 166 1.68 12.26 -0.20
C PRO A 166 1.52 13.71 -0.67
N GLN A 167 2.41 14.59 -0.21
CA GLN A 167 2.45 15.97 -0.67
C GLN A 167 2.98 16.05 -2.11
N ARG A 168 2.41 16.96 -2.90
CA ARG A 168 2.90 17.26 -4.24
C ARG A 168 4.28 17.93 -4.11
N PRO A 169 5.32 17.43 -4.78
CA PRO A 169 6.62 18.09 -4.76
C PRO A 169 6.57 19.41 -5.53
N GLY A 170 7.28 20.42 -5.03
CA GLY A 170 7.43 21.71 -5.74
C GLY A 170 8.17 21.55 -7.08
N GLY A 171 8.02 22.52 -7.98
CA GLY A 171 8.62 22.45 -9.33
C GLY A 171 7.85 21.55 -10.30
N THR A 172 6.65 21.12 -9.91
CA THR A 172 5.76 20.30 -10.75
C THR A 172 4.57 21.09 -11.29
N GLU A 173 4.58 22.41 -11.19
CA GLU A 173 3.50 23.28 -11.66
C GLU A 173 3.21 23.04 -13.15
N GLY A 174 1.93 22.88 -13.49
CA GLY A 174 1.49 22.64 -14.87
C GLY A 174 1.84 21.27 -15.46
N TRP A 175 2.44 20.35 -14.69
CA TRP A 175 2.65 18.97 -15.13
C TRP A 175 1.30 18.26 -15.35
N THR A 176 1.28 17.33 -16.32
CA THR A 176 0.12 16.48 -16.56
C THR A 176 -0.03 15.42 -15.47
N GLU A 177 -1.23 14.84 -15.33
CA GLU A 177 -1.47 13.77 -14.36
C GLU A 177 -0.55 12.56 -14.60
N GLU A 178 -0.24 12.23 -15.86
CA GLU A 178 0.66 11.12 -16.20
C GLU A 178 2.07 11.36 -15.64
N ARG A 179 2.62 12.56 -15.87
CA ARG A 179 3.95 12.92 -15.39
C ARG A 179 4.00 13.05 -13.87
N LEU A 180 2.91 13.48 -13.24
CA LEU A 180 2.79 13.51 -11.78
C LEU A 180 2.74 12.10 -11.18
N ALA A 181 2.04 11.16 -11.82
CA ALA A 181 1.91 9.79 -11.37
C ALA A 181 3.27 9.06 -11.31
N GLU A 182 4.20 9.40 -12.22
CA GLU A 182 5.58 8.86 -12.22
C GLU A 182 6.35 9.18 -10.93
N LEU A 183 5.98 10.25 -10.21
CA LEU A 183 6.62 10.62 -8.95
C LEU A 183 6.08 9.82 -7.76
N VAL A 184 4.90 9.23 -7.90
CA VAL A 184 4.21 8.57 -6.79
C VAL A 184 4.72 7.14 -6.67
N THR A 185 5.38 6.86 -5.56
CA THR A 185 5.90 5.52 -5.25
C THR A 185 4.93 4.78 -4.34
N ARG A 186 4.98 3.44 -4.35
CA ARG A 186 4.29 2.63 -3.33
C ARG A 186 4.65 3.10 -1.91
N ASP A 187 5.93 3.35 -1.67
CA ASP A 187 6.45 3.74 -0.36
C ASP A 187 5.90 5.10 0.10
N SER A 188 5.69 6.05 -0.84
CA SER A 188 5.04 7.34 -0.55
C SER A 188 3.56 7.20 -0.17
N MET A 189 2.89 6.17 -0.67
CA MET A 189 1.48 5.87 -0.33
C MET A 189 1.34 4.95 0.89
N ILE A 190 2.43 4.31 1.35
CA ILE A 190 2.50 3.69 2.68
C ILE A 190 2.90 4.73 3.73
N GLY A 191 3.67 5.74 3.32
CA GLY A 191 4.24 6.76 4.21
C GLY A 191 5.65 6.43 4.72
N VAL A 192 6.34 5.46 4.12
CA VAL A 192 7.69 5.07 4.54
C VAL A 192 8.81 5.76 3.76
N GLY A 193 8.47 6.46 2.68
CA GLY A 193 9.43 7.21 1.88
C GLY A 193 8.79 8.43 1.22
N PRO A 194 9.61 9.32 0.63
CA PRO A 194 9.11 10.46 -0.13
C PRO A 194 8.56 10.02 -1.49
N VAL A 195 7.89 10.94 -2.16
CA VAL A 195 7.70 10.88 -3.63
C VAL A 195 9.07 10.96 -4.31
N ALA A 196 9.16 10.48 -5.55
CA ALA A 196 10.42 10.57 -6.30
C ALA A 196 10.83 12.04 -6.49
N ALA A 197 12.15 12.28 -6.49
CA ALA A 197 12.69 13.60 -6.72
C ALA A 197 12.39 14.07 -8.14
N VAL A 198 12.05 15.35 -8.29
CA VAL A 198 11.93 16.01 -9.59
C VAL A 198 13.35 16.16 -10.14
N ALA A 199 13.67 15.50 -11.25
CA ALA A 199 14.93 15.71 -11.93
C ALA A 199 15.04 17.19 -12.37
N SER A 200 16.11 17.85 -11.93
CA SER A 200 16.46 19.23 -12.29
C SER A 200 16.88 19.36 -13.75
#